data_AF-A0A9X2BHC8-F1
#
_entry.id   AF-A0A9X2BHC8-F1
#
_cell.length_a   1.000
_cell.length_b   1.000
_cell.length_c   1.000
_cell.angle_alpha   90.00
_cell.angle_beta   90.00
_cell.angle_gamma   90.00
#
_symmetry.space_group_name_H-M   'P 1'
#
loop_
_entity.id
_entity.type
_entity.pdbx_description
1 polymer ?
#
loop_
_entity_poly.entity_id
_entity_poly.type
_entity_poly.pdbx_seq_one_letter_code
_entity_poly.pdbx_strand_id
1 'polypeptide(L)'
;MKNILIALILLPLYAHAENVSKQELIGNWQCKFTFPLVGDRILYESIQLKDGKQFTAQGDFTYFLPKESQNATFSFESDGKWEFYNFELKLFYQPFEIIPLDDFSKRFLDDLESEYIKPSLLKGTRRVYYFLENLTAEEMILGDDYDSWQCVRK
;
A
#
# COMPACT_ATOMS: atom_id res chain seq x y z
N MET A 1 12.85 37.71 42.31
CA MET A 1 11.72 37.32 41.44
C MET A 1 12.23 36.20 40.54
N LYS A 2 11.75 34.98 40.74
CA LYS A 2 12.19 33.80 39.98
C LYS A 2 11.30 33.67 38.74
N ASN A 3 11.89 33.79 37.56
CA ASN A 3 11.23 33.50 36.29
C ASN A 3 10.90 32.01 36.24
N ILE A 4 9.61 31.68 36.26
CA ILE A 4 9.12 30.33 35.98
C ILE A 4 9.08 30.22 34.46
N LEU A 5 10.04 29.48 33.90
CA LEU A 5 10.02 29.05 32.51
C LEU A 5 8.93 27.97 32.41
N ILE A 6 7.76 28.34 31.90
CA ILE A 6 6.73 27.36 31.53
C ILE A 6 7.24 26.69 30.26
N ALA A 7 7.83 25.51 30.41
CA ALA A 7 8.10 24.64 29.29
C ALA A 7 6.75 24.20 28.71
N LEU A 8 6.40 24.74 27.54
CA LEU A 8 5.35 24.19 26.70
C LEU A 8 5.83 22.79 26.30
N ILE A 9 5.32 21.76 26.98
CA ILE A 9 5.50 20.37 26.56
C ILE A 9 4.64 20.24 25.30
N LEU A 10 5.30 20.35 24.13
CA LEU A 10 4.79 19.82 22.88
C LEU A 10 4.70 18.31 23.05
N LEU A 11 3.55 17.84 23.54
CA LEU A 11 3.21 16.43 23.44
C LEU A 11 3.20 16.10 21.94
N PRO A 12 3.95 15.07 21.51
CA PRO A 12 3.85 14.60 20.15
C PRO A 12 2.38 14.21 19.91
N LEU A 13 1.82 14.57 18.75
CA LEU A 13 0.53 14.11 18.23
C LEU A 13 0.42 12.58 18.05
N TYR A 14 1.35 11.80 18.62
CA TYR A 14 1.43 10.34 18.58
C TYR A 14 0.59 9.65 19.67
N ALA A 15 -0.29 10.38 20.35
CA ALA A 15 -1.13 9.84 21.43
C ALA A 15 -2.43 9.16 20.96
N HIS A 16 -2.52 8.73 19.69
CA HIS A 16 -3.69 7.97 19.19
C HIS A 16 -3.37 6.56 18.69
N ALA A 17 -2.13 6.10 18.88
CA ALA A 17 -1.74 4.74 18.51
C ALA A 17 -1.54 3.82 19.74
N GLU A 18 -2.18 4.10 20.87
CA GLU A 18 -2.07 3.23 22.05
C GLU A 18 -3.04 2.03 21.92
N ASN A 19 -2.47 0.89 21.53
CA ASN A 19 -3.07 -0.45 21.38
C ASN A 19 -3.71 -0.77 20.02
N VAL A 20 -2.95 -0.63 18.94
CA VAL A 20 -3.23 -1.40 17.70
C VAL A 20 -3.01 -2.89 18.01
N SER A 21 -4.08 -3.67 18.12
CA SER A 21 -3.94 -5.12 18.28
C SER A 21 -3.63 -5.76 16.92
N LYS A 22 -2.71 -6.74 16.90
CA LYS A 22 -2.45 -7.54 15.70
C LYS A 22 -3.72 -8.23 15.18
N GLN A 23 -4.69 -8.51 16.06
CA GLN A 23 -5.98 -9.07 15.67
C GLN A 23 -6.79 -8.12 14.79
N GLU A 24 -6.73 -6.81 15.02
CA GLU A 24 -7.48 -5.85 14.20
C GLU A 24 -6.93 -5.76 12.78
N LEU A 25 -5.65 -6.07 12.54
CA LEU A 25 -5.11 -6.13 11.18
C LEU A 25 -5.65 -7.31 10.37
N ILE A 26 -5.98 -8.42 11.03
CA ILE A 26 -6.44 -9.64 10.36
C ILE A 26 -7.83 -9.40 9.76
N GLY A 27 -8.01 -9.80 8.49
CA GLY A 27 -9.25 -9.62 7.76
C GLY A 27 -9.05 -9.25 6.30
N ASN A 28 -10.15 -8.97 5.62
CA ASN A 28 -10.17 -8.49 4.25
C ASN A 28 -10.25 -6.97 4.26
N TRP A 29 -9.38 -6.34 3.49
CA TRP A 29 -9.24 -4.90 3.38
C TRP A 29 -9.31 -4.49 1.93
N GLN A 30 -10.20 -3.57 1.62
CA GLN A 30 -10.27 -2.94 0.31
C GLN A 30 -9.58 -1.59 0.38
N CYS A 31 -8.39 -1.52 -0.20
CA CYS A 31 -7.52 -0.37 -0.21
C CYS A 31 -7.62 0.40 -1.53
N LYS A 32 -7.63 1.73 -1.43
CA LYS A 32 -7.59 2.64 -2.57
C LYS A 32 -6.52 3.69 -2.36
N PHE A 33 -5.69 3.88 -3.39
CA PHE A 33 -4.77 5.01 -3.45
C PHE A 33 -5.49 6.28 -3.90
N THR A 34 -5.25 7.41 -3.23
CA THR A 34 -5.97 8.67 -3.48
C THR A 34 -5.05 9.87 -3.69
N PHE A 35 -4.04 9.81 -4.57
CA PHE A 35 -3.44 11.02 -5.14
C PHE A 35 -2.81 10.77 -6.52
N PRO A 36 -3.56 10.89 -7.63
CA PRO A 36 -3.01 10.69 -8.96
C PRO A 36 -2.28 11.93 -9.47
N LEU A 37 -0.96 11.82 -9.64
CA LEU A 37 -0.14 12.67 -10.50
C LEU A 37 0.03 12.06 -11.90
N VAL A 38 0.60 12.84 -12.82
CA VAL A 38 0.83 12.40 -14.19
C VAL A 38 1.94 11.36 -14.25
N GLY A 39 1.65 10.20 -14.86
CA GLY A 39 2.54 9.04 -14.85
C GLY A 39 2.25 8.07 -13.70
N ASP A 40 1.32 8.42 -12.81
CA ASP A 40 0.98 7.59 -11.67
C ASP A 40 0.18 6.35 -12.06
N ARG A 41 0.30 5.37 -11.18
CA ARG A 41 -0.36 4.08 -11.26
C ARG A 41 -1.42 4.05 -10.16
N ILE A 42 -2.66 4.35 -10.53
CA ILE A 42 -3.77 4.37 -9.57
C ILE A 42 -4.15 2.93 -9.27
N LEU A 43 -3.92 2.50 -8.04
CA LEU A 43 -4.17 1.13 -7.59
C LEU A 43 -5.44 1.04 -6.74
N TYR A 44 -6.27 0.06 -7.08
CA TYR A 44 -7.37 -0.41 -6.25
C TYR A 44 -7.16 -1.87 -5.93
N GLU A 45 -7.22 -2.22 -4.64
CA GLU A 45 -6.68 -3.49 -4.21
C GLU A 45 -7.35 -4.10 -2.99
N SER A 46 -7.60 -5.39 -3.03
CA SER A 46 -8.05 -6.21 -1.92
C SER A 46 -6.87 -6.93 -1.28
N ILE A 47 -6.64 -6.71 0.02
CA ILE A 47 -5.63 -7.38 0.84
C ILE A 47 -6.33 -8.24 1.89
N GLN A 48 -6.00 -9.52 1.96
CA GLN A 48 -6.44 -10.40 3.04
C GLN A 48 -5.26 -10.76 3.93
N LEU A 49 -5.22 -10.25 5.17
CA LEU A 49 -4.24 -10.61 6.19
C LEU A 49 -4.75 -11.78 7.02
N LYS A 50 -3.98 -12.87 7.10
CA LYS A 50 -4.34 -14.11 7.82
C LYS A 50 -3.51 -14.27 9.10
N ASP A 51 -4.07 -14.95 10.11
CA ASP A 51 -3.48 -15.20 11.44
C ASP A 51 -2.12 -15.93 11.39
N GLY A 52 -1.81 -16.63 10.29
CA GLY A 52 -0.52 -17.31 10.06
C GLY A 52 0.59 -16.46 9.44
N LYS A 53 0.52 -15.12 9.51
CA LYS A 53 1.41 -14.19 8.79
C LYS A 53 1.42 -14.38 7.27
N GLN A 54 0.41 -15.03 6.71
CA GLN A 54 0.21 -15.11 5.26
C GLN A 54 -0.74 -14.01 4.81
N PHE A 55 -0.56 -13.51 3.60
CA PHE A 55 -1.56 -12.65 2.98
C PHE A 55 -1.79 -13.03 1.53
N THR A 56 -2.95 -12.61 1.01
CA THR A 56 -3.24 -12.59 -0.43
C THR A 56 -3.64 -11.19 -0.83
N ALA A 57 -3.28 -10.80 -2.05
CA ALA A 57 -3.56 -9.51 -2.63
C ALA A 57 -4.09 -9.69 -4.05
N GLN A 58 -5.14 -8.96 -4.38
CA GLN A 58 -5.66 -8.86 -5.75
C GLN A 58 -5.94 -7.40 -6.04
N GLY A 59 -5.43 -6.89 -7.15
CA GLY A 59 -5.65 -5.49 -7.48
C GLY A 59 -5.66 -5.21 -8.97
N ASP A 60 -6.31 -4.11 -9.29
CA ASP A 60 -6.31 -3.50 -10.61
C ASP A 60 -5.60 -2.15 -10.52
N PHE A 61 -4.75 -1.83 -11.49
CA PHE A 61 -4.15 -0.51 -11.57
C PHE A 61 -4.22 0.11 -12.96
N THR A 62 -4.36 1.44 -12.97
CA THR A 62 -4.40 2.26 -14.17
C THR A 62 -3.08 3.00 -14.33
N TYR A 63 -2.37 2.79 -15.44
CA TYR A 63 -1.19 3.56 -15.80
C TYR A 63 -1.60 4.81 -16.59
N PHE A 64 -1.41 5.98 -15.98
CA PHE A 64 -1.86 7.25 -16.55
C PHE A 64 -0.96 7.73 -17.69
N LEU A 65 -1.50 7.74 -18.91
CA LEU A 65 -0.79 8.03 -20.16
C LEU A 65 -1.38 9.28 -20.81
N PRO A 66 -1.02 10.50 -20.36
CA PRO A 66 -1.67 11.75 -20.81
C PRO A 66 -1.48 12.07 -22.31
N LYS A 67 -0.53 11.41 -22.97
CA LYS A 67 -0.23 11.58 -24.41
C LYS A 67 -0.99 10.58 -25.29
N GLU A 68 -1.63 9.58 -24.70
CA GLU A 68 -2.38 8.55 -25.40
C GLU A 68 -3.89 8.84 -25.35
N SER A 69 -4.66 8.18 -26.22
CA SER A 69 -6.13 8.35 -26.26
C SER A 69 -6.86 7.70 -25.07
N GLN A 70 -6.20 6.79 -24.35
CA GLN A 70 -6.70 6.14 -23.15
C GLN A 70 -5.54 5.71 -22.24
N ASN A 71 -5.85 5.39 -20.99
CA ASN A 71 -4.89 4.83 -20.04
C ASN A 71 -4.77 3.32 -20.22
N ALA A 72 -3.62 2.76 -19.84
CA ALA A 72 -3.43 1.32 -19.82
C ALA A 72 -3.89 0.74 -18.47
N THR A 73 -4.51 -0.42 -18.47
CA THR A 73 -5.09 -1.06 -17.29
C THR A 73 -4.61 -2.50 -17.15
N PHE A 74 -4.32 -2.87 -15.90
CA PHE A 74 -3.71 -4.14 -15.57
C PHE A 74 -4.33 -4.69 -14.29
N SER A 75 -4.27 -6.00 -14.13
CA SER A 75 -4.57 -6.69 -12.88
C SER A 75 -3.40 -7.54 -12.41
N PHE A 76 -3.42 -7.91 -11.14
CA PHE A 76 -2.51 -8.91 -10.59
C PHE A 76 -3.18 -9.67 -9.45
N GLU A 77 -2.64 -10.86 -9.18
CA GLU A 77 -2.92 -11.64 -7.98
C GLU A 77 -1.59 -12.08 -7.39
N SER A 78 -1.44 -11.94 -6.08
CA SER A 78 -0.23 -12.36 -5.37
C SER A 78 -0.57 -12.94 -4.01
N ASP A 79 0.27 -13.84 -3.54
CA ASP A 79 0.34 -14.22 -2.14
C ASP A 79 1.66 -13.74 -1.52
N GLY A 80 1.80 -13.93 -0.22
CA GLY A 80 2.98 -13.47 0.48
C GLY A 80 2.95 -13.67 1.98
N LYS A 81 3.91 -13.04 2.66
CA LYS A 81 4.00 -13.01 4.11
C LYS A 81 3.88 -11.58 4.62
N TRP A 82 3.30 -11.41 5.80
CA TRP A 82 3.21 -10.09 6.44
C TRP A 82 3.80 -10.09 7.85
N GLU A 83 4.30 -8.93 8.24
CA GLU A 83 4.81 -8.68 9.60
C GLU A 83 4.30 -7.34 10.11
N PHE A 84 4.05 -7.27 11.42
CA PHE A 84 3.67 -6.02 12.08
C PHE A 84 4.49 -5.81 13.35
N TYR A 85 5.19 -4.68 13.39
CA TYR A 85 6.02 -4.26 14.52
C TYR A 85 6.14 -2.74 14.54
N ASN A 86 5.98 -2.11 15.72
CA ASN A 86 6.16 -0.68 15.91
C ASN A 86 5.36 0.20 14.91
N PHE A 87 4.07 -0.13 14.71
CA PHE A 87 3.18 0.53 13.73
C PHE A 87 3.63 0.40 12.27
N GLU A 88 4.55 -0.51 11.96
CA GLU A 88 4.96 -0.82 10.60
C GLU A 88 4.32 -2.11 10.13
N LEU A 89 3.54 -2.05 9.06
CA LEU A 89 3.04 -3.22 8.33
C LEU A 89 3.96 -3.51 7.15
N LYS A 90 4.60 -4.68 7.15
CA LYS A 90 5.46 -5.15 6.06
C LYS A 90 4.77 -6.25 5.27
N LEU A 91 4.70 -6.13 3.95
CA LEU A 91 4.08 -7.09 3.03
C LEU A 91 5.12 -7.63 2.05
N PHE A 92 5.53 -8.88 2.23
CA PHE A 92 6.50 -9.58 1.40
C PHE A 92 5.78 -10.41 0.32
N TYR A 93 5.66 -9.85 -0.88
CA TYR A 93 5.05 -10.49 -2.05
C TYR A 93 5.90 -11.67 -2.53
N GLN A 94 5.26 -12.79 -2.87
CA GLN A 94 5.86 -13.77 -3.76
C GLN A 94 5.86 -13.22 -5.19
N PRO A 95 6.68 -13.78 -6.10
CA PRO A 95 6.62 -13.40 -7.51
C PRO A 95 5.21 -13.62 -8.09
N PHE A 96 4.69 -12.61 -8.79
CA PHE A 96 3.39 -12.64 -9.46
C PHE A 96 3.49 -12.10 -10.89
N GLU A 97 2.49 -12.42 -11.71
CA GLU A 97 2.36 -11.93 -13.07
C GLU A 97 1.45 -10.69 -13.12
N ILE A 98 1.77 -9.74 -14.00
CA ILE A 98 0.92 -8.60 -14.31
C ILE A 98 0.13 -8.93 -15.57
N ILE A 99 -1.20 -8.83 -15.51
CA ILE A 99 -2.10 -9.22 -16.58
C ILE A 99 -2.68 -7.96 -17.23
N PRO A 100 -2.42 -7.67 -18.52
CA PRO A 100 -3.09 -6.57 -19.21
C PRO A 100 -4.58 -6.88 -19.40
N LEU A 101 -5.44 -5.90 -19.14
CA LEU A 101 -6.89 -6.10 -19.24
C LEU A 101 -7.45 -5.91 -20.66
N ASP A 102 -6.65 -5.35 -21.57
CA ASP A 102 -7.00 -5.18 -22.99
C ASP A 102 -5.76 -5.15 -23.90
N ASP A 103 -6.00 -5.20 -25.21
CA ASP A 103 -4.95 -5.18 -26.24
C ASP A 103 -4.14 -3.89 -26.25
N PHE A 104 -4.74 -2.76 -25.86
CA PHE A 104 -4.04 -1.49 -25.76
C PHE A 104 -3.00 -1.53 -24.64
N SER A 105 -3.40 -2.05 -23.48
CA SER A 105 -2.60 -2.16 -22.26
C SER A 105 -1.44 -3.13 -22.43
N LYS A 106 -1.63 -4.21 -23.21
CA LYS A 106 -0.57 -5.17 -23.56
C LYS A 106 0.66 -4.52 -24.18
N ARG A 107 0.50 -3.41 -24.92
CA ARG A 107 1.62 -2.67 -25.54
C ARG A 107 2.59 -2.06 -24.53
N PHE A 108 2.14 -1.86 -23.30
CA PHE A 108 2.91 -1.24 -22.21
C PHE A 108 3.34 -2.27 -21.16
N LEU A 109 3.09 -3.57 -21.40
CA LEU A 109 3.44 -4.63 -20.45
C LEU A 109 4.95 -4.70 -20.26
N ASP A 110 5.74 -4.69 -21.35
CA ASP A 110 7.21 -4.74 -21.27
C ASP A 110 7.79 -3.52 -20.54
N ASP A 111 7.20 -2.33 -20.74
CA ASP A 111 7.61 -1.10 -20.04
C ASP A 111 7.39 -1.25 -18.54
N LEU A 112 6.21 -1.73 -18.13
CA LEU A 112 5.91 -2.01 -16.73
C LEU A 112 6.82 -3.12 -16.18
N GLU A 113 6.90 -4.24 -16.87
CA GLU A 113 7.73 -5.37 -16.48
C GLU A 113 9.21 -4.98 -16.37
N SER A 114 9.74 -4.12 -17.23
CA SER A 114 11.15 -3.68 -17.13
C SER A 114 11.44 -2.84 -15.88
N GLU A 115 10.44 -2.14 -15.36
CA GLU A 115 10.51 -1.42 -14.09
C GLU A 115 10.24 -2.33 -12.88
N TYR A 116 9.39 -3.35 -13.04
CA TYR A 116 9.08 -4.35 -12.01
C TYR A 116 10.12 -5.51 -11.98
N ILE A 117 10.90 -5.74 -13.03
CA ILE A 117 11.79 -6.89 -13.23
C ILE A 117 13.21 -6.38 -13.55
N LYS A 118 13.88 -5.80 -12.56
CA LYS A 118 15.36 -5.83 -12.52
C LYS A 118 15.86 -6.83 -11.49
N PRO A 119 16.83 -7.71 -11.83
CA PRO A 119 17.12 -8.92 -11.06
C PRO A 119 17.96 -8.68 -9.79
N SER A 120 18.14 -7.44 -9.35
CA SER A 120 19.15 -7.13 -8.33
C SER A 120 18.62 -6.62 -7.00
N LEU A 121 17.31 -6.67 -6.70
CA LEU A 121 16.73 -6.62 -5.35
C LEU A 121 15.18 -6.68 -5.44
N LEU A 122 14.63 -7.90 -5.52
CA LEU A 122 13.19 -8.25 -5.39
C LEU A 122 12.29 -7.86 -6.59
N LYS A 123 11.67 -8.90 -7.18
CA LYS A 123 10.75 -8.87 -8.32
C LYS A 123 9.46 -8.13 -7.95
N GLY A 124 8.97 -7.30 -8.86
CA GLY A 124 7.75 -6.50 -8.72
C GLY A 124 7.82 -5.62 -7.48
N THR A 125 8.43 -4.43 -7.55
CA THR A 125 8.34 -3.46 -6.45
C THR A 125 6.91 -2.93 -6.33
N ARG A 126 6.06 -3.73 -5.70
CA ARG A 126 5.17 -3.20 -4.71
C ARG A 126 5.99 -2.86 -3.48
N ARG A 127 5.72 -1.70 -2.88
CA ARG A 127 6.37 -1.29 -1.63
C ARG A 127 6.07 -2.37 -0.58
N VAL A 128 7.13 -2.85 0.06
CA VAL A 128 7.10 -3.97 1.02
C VAL A 128 6.74 -3.48 2.42
N TYR A 129 6.49 -2.18 2.58
CA TYR A 129 6.54 -1.48 3.85
C TYR A 129 5.55 -0.32 3.86
N TYR A 130 4.75 -0.25 4.92
CA TYR A 130 3.79 0.81 5.19
C TYR A 130 3.83 1.19 6.66
N PHE A 131 3.73 2.48 6.95
CA PHE A 131 3.38 2.98 8.28
C PHE A 131 1.87 2.86 8.47
N LEU A 132 1.45 2.40 9.63
CA LEU A 132 0.05 2.38 10.02
C LEU A 132 -0.30 3.74 10.64
N GLU A 133 -0.88 4.63 9.84
CA GLU A 133 -1.29 5.96 10.29
C GLU A 133 -2.54 5.88 11.18
N ASN A 134 -3.46 4.96 10.86
CA ASN A 134 -4.68 4.72 11.62
C ASN A 134 -5.15 3.27 11.47
N LEU A 135 -5.71 2.69 12.53
CA LEU A 135 -6.41 1.41 12.49
C LEU A 135 -7.60 1.42 13.45
N THR A 136 -8.74 1.00 12.93
CA THR A 136 -9.95 0.69 13.69
C THR A 136 -10.47 -0.69 13.30
N ALA A 137 -11.60 -1.10 13.88
CA ALA A 137 -12.28 -2.32 13.46
C ALA A 137 -12.68 -2.28 11.97
N GLU A 138 -12.99 -1.12 11.39
CA GLU A 138 -13.56 -1.03 10.03
C GLU A 138 -12.66 -0.32 9.02
N GLU A 139 -11.67 0.44 9.50
CA GLU A 139 -10.85 1.32 8.66
C GLU A 139 -9.37 1.15 8.99
N MET A 140 -8.54 1.21 7.95
CA MET A 140 -7.10 1.20 8.06
C MET A 140 -6.54 2.26 7.11
N ILE A 141 -5.62 3.09 7.59
CA ILE A 141 -4.87 4.03 6.77
C ILE A 141 -3.41 3.58 6.76
N LEU A 142 -2.95 3.20 5.58
CA LEU A 142 -1.56 2.84 5.33
C LEU A 142 -0.85 4.02 4.70
N GLY A 143 0.19 4.52 5.33
CA GLY A 143 1.03 5.61 4.84
C GLY A 143 2.40 5.14 4.40
N ASP A 144 3.06 5.97 3.61
CA ASP A 144 4.50 6.00 3.44
C ASP A 144 5.02 7.45 3.39
N ASP A 145 6.28 7.65 3.00
CA ASP A 145 6.91 8.97 2.98
C ASP A 145 6.19 10.00 2.08
N TYR A 146 5.40 9.56 1.10
CA TYR A 146 4.79 10.42 0.08
C TYR A 146 3.29 10.18 -0.12
N ASP A 147 2.81 8.98 0.20
CA ASP A 147 1.54 8.44 -0.26
C ASP A 147 0.75 7.79 0.89
N SER A 148 -0.59 7.87 0.84
CA SER A 148 -1.46 7.16 1.78
C SER A 148 -2.58 6.40 1.05
N TRP A 149 -2.90 5.21 1.56
CA TRP A 149 -3.95 4.33 1.11
C TRP A 149 -5.05 4.26 2.17
N GLN A 150 -6.28 4.45 1.71
CA GLN A 150 -7.46 4.27 2.55
C GLN A 150 -8.00 2.88 2.34
N CYS A 151 -8.07 2.10 3.41
CA CYS A 151 -8.55 0.73 3.42
C CYS A 151 -9.81 0.61 4.27
N VAL A 152 -10.83 -0.05 3.73
CA VAL A 152 -12.06 -0.36 4.44
C VAL A 152 -12.22 -1.87 4.58
N ARG A 153 -12.75 -2.33 5.71
CA ARG A 153 -13.02 -3.76 5.91
C ARG A 153 -14.13 -4.26 4.97
N LYS A 154 -14.01 -5.51 4.55
CA LYS A 154 -14.99 -6.23 3.70
C LYS A 154 -15.52 -7.48 4.37
#